data_AF-A0A016TS51-F1
#
_entry.id   AF-A0A016TS51-F1
#
_cell.length_a   1.000
_cell.length_b   1.000
_cell.length_c   1.000
_cell.angle_alpha   90.00
_cell.angle_beta   90.00
_cell.angle_gamma   90.00
#
_symmetry.space_group_name_H-M   'P 1'
#
loop_
_entity.id
_entity.type
_entity.pdbx_description
1 polymer ?
#
loop_
_entity_poly.entity_id
_entity_poly.type
_entity_poly.pdbx_seq_one_letter_code
_entity_poly.pdbx_strand_id
1 'polypeptide(L)'
;MKLRPNQIAWNPIEPYTFAVASDDYNLYSFDMRYLDSPKYLHSGHTAAVIDLDYSPTGQEIVSGSFDRSVRIFRANESRSRDVYHTKRMSNVLSVLWSMDNKFVLSGSNEMNVRVWKAKAAEKLGPLAPREKAAFAYSEKLREQFKEHPEIRRIARHRNVPKSILHASREHAAIRASQSRKEFNRRKAEGIKDEDVEFVPLVKKSMVKKSANPL
;
A
#
# COMPACT_ATOMS: atom_id res chain seq x y z
N MET A 1 -11.89 16.20 8.20
CA MET A 1 -12.17 15.28 7.08
C MET A 1 -12.58 13.95 7.69
N LYS A 2 -13.84 13.55 7.50
CA LYS A 2 -14.38 12.28 8.03
C LYS A 2 -13.81 11.16 7.15
N LEU A 3 -13.16 10.16 7.74
CA LEU A 3 -12.65 8.99 7.01
C LEU A 3 -13.86 8.26 6.43
N ARG A 4 -13.92 8.18 5.09
CA ARG A 4 -14.95 7.44 4.38
C ARG A 4 -14.29 6.18 3.79
N PRO A 5 -14.67 4.98 4.27
CA PRO A 5 -14.24 3.75 3.63
C PRO A 5 -15.00 3.58 2.31
N ASN A 6 -14.28 3.24 1.24
CA ASN A 6 -14.86 2.97 -0.07
C ASN A 6 -15.16 1.49 -0.25
N GLN A 7 -14.21 0.62 0.14
CA GLN A 7 -14.34 -0.83 0.03
C GLN A 7 -13.70 -1.52 1.25
N ILE A 8 -14.24 -2.69 1.59
CA ILE A 8 -13.65 -3.63 2.54
C ILE A 8 -13.38 -4.98 1.86
N ALA A 9 -12.29 -5.64 2.23
CA ALA A 9 -11.97 -6.99 1.81
C ALA A 9 -11.51 -7.81 3.02
N TRP A 10 -11.99 -9.04 3.14
CA TRP A 10 -11.59 -9.98 4.20
C TRP A 10 -10.37 -10.76 3.78
N ASN A 11 -9.46 -11.02 4.72
CA ASN A 11 -8.36 -11.94 4.46
C ASN A 11 -8.93 -13.37 4.38
N PRO A 12 -8.74 -14.11 3.27
CA PRO A 12 -9.32 -15.44 3.10
C PRO A 12 -8.69 -16.49 4.03
N ILE A 13 -7.48 -16.24 4.56
CA ILE A 13 -6.78 -17.16 5.47
C ILE A 13 -6.93 -16.74 6.94
N GLU A 14 -6.87 -15.44 7.25
CA GLU A 14 -7.02 -14.91 8.60
C GLU A 14 -8.40 -14.26 8.78
N PRO A 15 -9.43 -14.98 9.26
CA PRO A 15 -10.84 -14.53 9.18
C PRO A 15 -11.14 -13.28 10.02
N TYR A 16 -10.36 -13.01 11.06
CA TYR A 16 -10.52 -11.81 11.88
C TYR A 16 -9.77 -10.60 11.32
N THR A 17 -9.00 -10.75 10.24
CA THR A 17 -8.26 -9.66 9.60
C THR A 17 -8.98 -9.22 8.35
N PHE A 18 -9.21 -7.92 8.21
CA PHE A 18 -9.75 -7.33 7.00
C PHE A 18 -8.99 -6.07 6.65
N ALA A 19 -9.06 -5.65 5.39
CA ALA A 19 -8.47 -4.42 4.94
C ALA A 19 -9.53 -3.49 4.35
N VAL A 20 -9.30 -2.20 4.50
CA VAL A 20 -10.23 -1.12 4.14
C VAL A 20 -9.51 -0.15 3.22
N ALA A 21 -10.10 0.12 2.07
CA ALA A 21 -9.72 1.22 1.19
C ALA A 21 -10.42 2.51 1.64
N SER A 22 -9.67 3.61 1.69
CA SER A 22 -10.16 4.89 2.21
C SER A 22 -9.82 6.05 1.28
N ASP A 23 -10.63 7.10 1.37
CA ASP A 23 -10.47 8.35 0.60
C ASP A 23 -9.17 9.12 0.90
N ASP A 24 -8.52 8.83 2.02
CA ASP A 24 -7.27 9.47 2.47
C ASP A 24 -6.01 8.91 1.79
N TYR A 25 -6.17 8.26 0.64
CA TYR A 25 -5.12 7.68 -0.21
C TYR A 25 -4.43 6.45 0.39
N ASN A 26 -4.88 5.98 1.55
CA ASN A 26 -4.27 4.86 2.25
C ASN A 26 -5.21 3.67 2.31
N LEU A 27 -4.62 2.53 2.64
CA LEU A 27 -5.36 1.34 3.04
C LEU A 27 -4.98 0.95 4.45
N TYR A 28 -5.96 0.40 5.15
CA TYR A 28 -5.86 0.04 6.55
C TYR A 28 -6.19 -1.42 6.72
N SER A 29 -5.29 -2.21 7.28
CA SER A 29 -5.61 -3.57 7.72
C SER A 29 -5.96 -3.55 9.20
N PHE A 30 -7.12 -4.07 9.57
CA PHE A 30 -7.64 -4.15 10.93
C PHE A 30 -7.71 -5.60 11.40
N ASP A 31 -7.57 -5.78 12.71
CA ASP A 31 -8.02 -6.98 13.40
C ASP A 31 -9.41 -6.66 13.99
N MET A 32 -10.42 -7.46 13.65
CA MET A 32 -11.80 -7.27 14.12
C MET A 32 -11.89 -7.24 15.65
N ARG A 33 -10.98 -7.94 16.35
CA ARG A 33 -10.96 -7.99 17.82
C ARG A 33 -10.47 -6.69 18.45
N TYR A 34 -9.67 -5.91 17.72
CA TYR A 34 -9.02 -4.69 18.20
C TYR A 34 -9.14 -3.57 17.16
N LEU A 35 -10.28 -2.87 17.17
CA LEU A 35 -10.61 -1.85 16.17
C LEU A 35 -10.08 -0.43 16.48
N ASP A 36 -9.53 -0.22 17.67
CA ASP A 36 -9.03 1.11 18.10
C ASP A 36 -7.89 1.63 17.21
N SER A 37 -7.08 0.73 16.68
CA SER A 37 -5.99 1.07 15.77
C SER A 37 -5.80 0.03 14.69
N PRO A 38 -5.47 0.43 13.45
CA PRO A 38 -5.12 -0.52 12.41
C PRO A 38 -3.89 -1.33 12.81
N LYS A 39 -3.84 -2.57 12.33
CA LYS A 39 -2.67 -3.45 12.43
C LYS A 39 -1.57 -3.01 11.45
N TYR A 40 -1.96 -2.71 10.21
CA TYR A 40 -1.06 -2.22 9.17
C TYR A 40 -1.65 -1.01 8.43
N LEU A 41 -0.76 -0.10 8.02
CA LEU A 41 -1.07 1.05 7.17
C LEU A 41 -0.32 0.90 5.86
N HIS A 42 -1.04 0.78 4.75
CA HIS A 42 -0.49 0.70 3.41
C HIS A 42 -0.57 2.08 2.78
N SER A 43 0.59 2.70 2.57
CA SER A 43 0.71 4.04 2.03
C SER A 43 1.45 4.04 0.71
N GLY A 44 0.93 4.79 -0.24
CA GLY A 44 1.60 4.92 -1.53
C GLY A 44 0.78 5.67 -2.57
N HIS A 45 -0.53 5.50 -2.59
CA HIS A 45 -1.39 6.15 -3.56
C HIS A 45 -1.36 7.66 -3.42
N THR A 46 -1.64 8.34 -4.53
CA THR A 46 -1.70 9.80 -4.61
C THR A 46 -3.11 10.34 -4.78
N ALA A 47 -4.11 9.46 -4.84
CA ALA A 47 -5.53 9.80 -4.87
C ALA A 47 -6.33 8.73 -4.12
N ALA A 48 -7.64 8.94 -3.98
CA ALA A 48 -8.52 8.03 -3.24
C ALA A 48 -8.38 6.58 -3.73
N VAL A 49 -8.36 5.65 -2.79
CA VAL A 49 -8.36 4.21 -3.08
C VAL A 49 -9.81 3.75 -3.15
N ILE A 50 -10.20 3.16 -4.26
CA ILE A 50 -11.60 2.85 -4.55
C ILE A 50 -11.94 1.42 -4.26
N ASP A 51 -11.08 0.52 -4.70
CA ASP A 51 -11.31 -0.90 -4.57
C ASP A 51 -10.06 -1.61 -4.07
N LEU A 52 -10.30 -2.75 -3.46
CA LEU A 52 -9.33 -3.54 -2.74
C LEU A 52 -9.72 -5.00 -2.78
N ASP A 53 -8.74 -5.87 -3.00
CA ASP A 53 -8.94 -7.31 -2.88
C ASP A 53 -7.72 -7.99 -2.24
N TYR A 54 -7.96 -9.13 -1.60
CA TYR A 54 -6.91 -9.98 -1.02
C TYR A 54 -6.45 -11.02 -2.03
N SER A 55 -5.17 -11.38 -1.98
CA SER A 55 -4.72 -12.60 -2.62
C SER A 55 -5.41 -13.80 -1.99
N PRO A 56 -5.72 -14.88 -2.75
CA PRO A 56 -6.29 -16.09 -2.18
C PRO A 56 -5.36 -16.76 -1.16
N THR A 57 -4.08 -16.40 -1.14
CA THR A 57 -3.11 -16.81 -0.11
C THR A 57 -3.16 -15.97 1.17
N GLY A 58 -3.88 -14.84 1.19
CA GLY A 58 -3.98 -13.93 2.34
C GLY A 58 -2.71 -13.13 2.66
N GLN A 59 -1.65 -13.27 1.84
CA GLN A 59 -0.34 -12.65 2.08
C GLN A 59 -0.16 -11.31 1.38
N GLU A 60 -0.96 -11.05 0.35
CA GLU A 60 -0.84 -9.87 -0.49
C GLU A 60 -2.21 -9.22 -0.68
N ILE A 61 -2.17 -7.94 -0.99
CA ILE A 61 -3.33 -7.07 -1.09
C ILE A 61 -3.16 -6.27 -2.37
N VAL A 62 -4.20 -6.22 -3.20
CA VAL A 62 -4.21 -5.41 -4.42
C VAL A 62 -5.18 -4.26 -4.28
N SER A 63 -4.79 -3.07 -4.72
CA SER A 63 -5.61 -1.88 -4.63
C SER A 63 -5.68 -1.11 -5.95
N GLY A 64 -6.87 -0.58 -6.23
CA GLY A 64 -7.13 0.32 -7.34
C GLY A 64 -7.41 1.74 -6.84
N SER A 65 -6.84 2.73 -7.52
CA SER A 65 -7.01 4.12 -7.14
C SER A 65 -7.39 5.02 -8.32
N PHE A 66 -8.01 6.15 -7.99
CA PHE A 66 -8.20 7.28 -8.89
C PHE A 66 -6.89 7.88 -9.41
N ASP A 67 -5.72 7.51 -8.87
CA ASP A 67 -4.43 7.96 -9.39
C ASP A 67 -4.03 7.27 -10.72
N ARG A 68 -4.88 6.37 -11.23
CA ARG A 68 -4.70 5.55 -12.44
C ARG A 68 -3.58 4.52 -12.27
N SER A 69 -3.37 4.05 -11.04
CA SER A 69 -2.47 2.95 -10.74
C SER A 69 -3.18 1.82 -10.01
N VAL A 70 -2.73 0.61 -10.32
CA VAL A 70 -2.99 -0.59 -9.52
C VAL A 70 -1.74 -0.85 -8.70
N ARG A 71 -1.88 -1.09 -7.40
CA ARG A 71 -0.74 -1.37 -6.52
C ARG A 71 -0.93 -2.69 -5.83
N ILE A 72 0.18 -3.40 -5.63
CA ILE A 72 0.22 -4.61 -4.83
C ILE A 72 1.04 -4.34 -3.60
N PHE A 73 0.48 -4.65 -2.44
CA PHE A 73 1.10 -4.57 -1.13
C PHE A 73 1.27 -5.99 -0.58
N ARG A 74 2.34 -6.21 0.19
CA ARG A 74 2.38 -7.36 1.10
C ARG A 74 1.54 -7.00 2.32
N ALA A 75 0.75 -7.93 2.85
CA ALA A 75 -0.18 -7.68 3.93
C ALA A 75 0.49 -7.11 5.21
N ASN A 76 1.78 -7.38 5.39
CA ASN A 76 2.59 -6.94 6.53
C ASN A 76 3.55 -5.77 6.22
N GLU A 77 3.58 -5.23 4.99
CA GLU A 77 4.50 -4.14 4.61
C GLU A 77 3.72 -2.87 4.28
N SER A 78 4.17 -1.71 4.79
CA SER A 78 3.48 -0.43 4.55
C SER A 78 3.63 0.12 3.13
N ARG A 79 4.61 -0.38 2.37
CA ARG A 79 4.93 0.14 1.02
C ARG A 79 4.47 -0.84 -0.04
N SER A 80 4.10 -0.31 -1.21
CA SER A 80 3.75 -1.12 -2.36
C SER A 80 4.96 -1.92 -2.84
N ARG A 81 4.76 -3.23 -3.07
CA ARG A 81 5.70 -4.12 -3.74
C ARG A 81 5.85 -3.74 -5.21
N ASP A 82 4.71 -3.59 -5.90
CA ASP A 82 4.65 -3.25 -7.32
C ASP A 82 3.55 -2.23 -7.60
N VAL A 83 3.74 -1.50 -8.70
CA VAL A 83 2.83 -0.47 -9.20
C VAL A 83 2.64 -0.71 -10.69
N TYR A 84 1.41 -0.99 -11.11
CA TYR A 84 1.03 -1.08 -12.51
C TYR A 84 0.32 0.19 -12.95
N HIS A 85 0.74 0.70 -14.10
CA HIS A 85 0.12 1.83 -14.76
C HIS A 85 0.32 1.70 -16.26
N THR A 86 -0.51 2.39 -17.03
CA THR A 86 -0.37 2.51 -18.48
C THR A 86 -0.86 3.88 -18.89
N LYS A 87 -0.27 4.48 -19.93
CA LYS A 87 -0.64 5.83 -20.38
C LYS A 87 -2.13 5.97 -20.74
N ARG A 88 -2.71 4.90 -21.30
CA ARG A 88 -4.14 4.85 -21.65
C ARG A 88 -5.03 4.56 -20.45
N MET A 89 -4.47 4.02 -19.36
CA MET A 89 -5.25 3.65 -18.19
C MET A 89 -5.80 4.88 -17.49
N SER A 90 -7.12 4.95 -17.38
CA SER A 90 -7.84 5.98 -16.62
C SER A 90 -8.06 5.52 -15.17
N ASN A 91 -8.99 6.16 -14.46
CA ASN A 91 -9.29 5.89 -13.06
C ASN A 91 -9.64 4.41 -12.87
N VAL A 92 -8.96 3.74 -11.95
CA VAL A 92 -9.22 2.34 -11.64
C VAL A 92 -10.38 2.30 -10.66
N LEU A 93 -11.49 1.70 -11.08
CA LEU A 93 -12.73 1.63 -10.31
C LEU A 93 -12.88 0.29 -9.60
N SER A 94 -12.36 -0.79 -10.18
CA SER A 94 -12.40 -2.10 -9.55
C SER A 94 -11.12 -2.89 -9.75
N VAL A 95 -10.79 -3.73 -8.78
CA VAL A 95 -9.62 -4.62 -8.83
C VAL A 95 -9.96 -5.93 -8.15
N LEU A 96 -9.56 -7.04 -8.78
CA LEU A 96 -9.77 -8.38 -8.25
C LEU A 96 -8.51 -9.22 -8.40
N TRP A 97 -8.30 -10.13 -7.46
CA TRP A 97 -7.28 -11.15 -7.56
C TRP A 97 -7.83 -12.39 -8.25
N SER A 98 -7.04 -13.04 -9.09
CA SER A 98 -7.43 -14.33 -9.66
C SER A 98 -7.29 -15.46 -8.63
N MET A 99 -8.20 -16.43 -8.65
CA MET A 99 -8.15 -17.54 -7.68
C MET A 99 -6.90 -18.42 -7.78
N ASP A 100 -6.16 -18.35 -8.89
CA ASP A 100 -4.87 -19.04 -9.07
C ASP A 100 -3.67 -18.28 -8.47
N ASN A 101 -3.91 -17.13 -7.83
CA ASN A 101 -2.93 -16.21 -7.25
C ASN A 101 -1.92 -15.59 -8.24
N LYS A 102 -2.05 -15.83 -9.55
CA LYS A 102 -1.02 -15.43 -10.54
C LYS A 102 -1.34 -14.13 -11.25
N PHE A 103 -2.60 -13.71 -11.25
CA PHE A 103 -3.07 -12.57 -12.00
C PHE A 103 -3.87 -11.60 -11.12
N VAL A 104 -3.90 -10.37 -11.58
CA VAL A 104 -4.69 -9.28 -11.03
C VAL A 104 -5.50 -8.71 -12.17
N LEU A 105 -6.80 -8.55 -11.94
CA LEU A 105 -7.74 -7.95 -12.87
C LEU A 105 -8.00 -6.51 -12.43
N SER A 106 -8.07 -5.58 -13.38
CA SER A 106 -8.42 -4.19 -13.10
C SER A 106 -9.49 -3.69 -14.07
N GLY A 107 -10.60 -3.18 -13.54
CA GLY A 107 -11.62 -2.44 -14.27
C GLY A 107 -11.35 -0.94 -14.20
N SER A 108 -11.20 -0.32 -15.36
CA SER A 108 -10.95 1.13 -15.50
C SER A 108 -12.18 1.85 -16.03
N ASN A 109 -12.32 3.13 -15.70
CA ASN A 109 -13.40 4.00 -16.19
C ASN A 109 -13.38 4.20 -17.73
N GLU A 110 -12.32 3.77 -18.41
CA GLU A 110 -12.25 3.76 -19.88
C GLU A 110 -12.96 2.56 -20.53
N MET A 111 -13.76 1.81 -19.76
CA MET A 111 -14.51 0.62 -20.19
C MET A 111 -13.64 -0.59 -20.56
N ASN A 112 -12.36 -0.59 -20.19
CA ASN A 112 -11.45 -1.73 -20.39
C ASN A 112 -11.23 -2.50 -19.09
N VAL A 113 -11.27 -3.82 -19.19
CA VAL A 113 -10.74 -4.74 -18.17
C VAL A 113 -9.34 -5.17 -18.59
N ARG A 114 -8.36 -5.04 -17.70
CA ARG A 114 -6.98 -5.46 -17.93
C ARG A 114 -6.57 -6.57 -17.00
N VAL A 115 -5.70 -7.44 -17.50
CA VAL A 115 -5.10 -8.54 -16.73
C VAL A 115 -3.61 -8.26 -16.56
N TRP A 116 -3.15 -8.29 -15.32
CA TRP A 116 -1.76 -8.13 -14.92
C TRP A 116 -1.27 -9.42 -14.31
N LYS A 117 0.02 -9.74 -14.46
CA LYS A 117 0.63 -10.75 -13.59
C LYS A 117 0.74 -10.15 -12.19
N ALA A 118 0.45 -10.93 -11.15
CA ALA A 118 0.71 -10.52 -9.77
C ALA A 118 2.22 -10.31 -9.58
N LYS A 119 3.04 -11.29 -10.00
CA LYS A 119 4.51 -11.18 -10.01
C LYS A 119 5.01 -10.90 -11.42
N ALA A 120 5.44 -9.66 -11.68
CA ALA A 120 5.83 -9.21 -13.02
C ALA A 120 6.97 -10.04 -13.65
N ALA A 121 7.95 -10.46 -12.84
CA ALA A 121 9.12 -11.22 -13.30
C ALA A 121 8.84 -12.73 -13.48
N GLU A 122 7.69 -13.22 -13.03
CA GLU A 122 7.36 -14.65 -13.12
C GLU A 122 7.06 -15.05 -14.58
N LYS A 123 7.72 -16.10 -15.04
CA LYS A 123 7.47 -16.68 -16.36
C LYS A 123 6.13 -17.43 -16.36
N LEU A 124 5.41 -17.36 -17.47
CA LEU A 124 4.18 -18.13 -17.67
C LEU A 124 4.51 -19.48 -18.29
N GLY A 125 3.68 -20.49 -18.02
CA GLY A 125 3.83 -21.84 -18.56
C GLY A 125 4.70 -22.76 -17.69
N PRO A 126 4.92 -24.00 -18.15
CA PRO A 126 5.79 -24.95 -17.45
C PRO A 126 7.26 -24.56 -17.59
N LEU A 127 7.99 -24.49 -16.46
CA LEU A 127 9.43 -24.28 -16.44
C LEU A 127 10.15 -25.62 -16.27
N ALA A 128 11.30 -25.77 -16.92
CA ALA A 128 12.16 -26.94 -16.67
C ALA A 128 12.66 -26.94 -15.21
N PRO A 129 12.90 -28.10 -14.57
CA PRO A 129 13.32 -28.18 -13.17
C PRO A 129 14.57 -27.33 -12.87
N ARG A 130 15.53 -27.29 -13.79
CA ARG A 130 16.75 -26.47 -13.67
C ARG A 130 16.44 -24.97 -13.64
N GLU A 131 15.52 -24.51 -14.49
CA GLU A 131 15.10 -23.11 -14.52
C GLU A 131 14.33 -22.72 -13.25
N LYS A 132 13.45 -23.60 -12.77
CA LYS A 132 12.72 -23.40 -11.51
C LYS A 132 13.68 -23.29 -10.32
N ALA A 133 14.68 -24.17 -10.26
CA ALA A 133 15.71 -24.13 -9.21
C ALA A 133 16.55 -22.83 -9.28
N ALA A 134 16.94 -22.41 -10.48
CA ALA A 134 17.67 -21.16 -10.68
C ALA A 134 16.86 -19.93 -10.24
N PHE A 135 15.56 -19.91 -10.56
CA PHE A 135 14.66 -18.83 -10.12
C PHE A 135 14.52 -18.80 -8.60
N ALA A 136 14.25 -19.95 -7.97
CA ALA A 136 14.15 -20.06 -6.52
C ALA A 136 15.45 -19.66 -5.80
N TYR A 137 16.61 -20.04 -6.34
CA TYR A 137 17.90 -19.62 -5.83
C TYR A 137 18.07 -18.09 -5.91
N SER A 138 17.73 -17.49 -7.05
CA SER A 138 17.83 -16.04 -7.24
C SER A 138 16.90 -15.25 -6.31
N GLU A 139 15.68 -15.73 -6.08
CA GLU A 139 14.73 -15.08 -5.17
C GLU A 139 15.22 -15.17 -3.72
N LYS A 140 15.72 -16.33 -3.28
CA LYS A 140 16.30 -16.50 -1.94
C LYS A 140 17.50 -15.57 -1.73
N LEU A 141 18.34 -15.41 -2.75
CA LEU A 141 19.51 -14.53 -2.69
C LEU A 141 19.09 -13.05 -2.62
N ARG A 142 18.07 -12.65 -3.38
CA ARG A 142 17.49 -11.29 -3.30
C ARG A 142 16.88 -11.01 -1.93
N GLU A 143 16.25 -12.00 -1.30
CA GLU A 143 15.72 -11.87 0.06
C GLU A 143 16.84 -11.75 1.10
N GLN A 144 17.86 -12.62 1.02
CA GLN A 144 19.01 -12.60 1.92
C GLN A 144 19.75 -11.26 1.87
N PHE A 145 19.93 -10.68 0.68
CA PHE A 145 20.65 -9.43 0.49
C PHE A 145 19.73 -8.20 0.30
N LYS A 146 18.45 -8.29 0.71
CA LYS A 146 17.44 -7.21 0.53
C LYS A 146 17.86 -5.88 1.17
N GLU A 147 18.60 -5.92 2.28
CA GLU A 147 19.01 -4.73 3.01
C GLU A 147 20.26 -4.04 2.45
N HIS A 148 21.01 -4.71 1.57
CA HIS A 148 22.19 -4.10 0.95
C HIS A 148 21.80 -2.83 0.17
N PRO A 149 22.45 -1.66 0.37
CA PRO A 149 21.98 -0.38 -0.14
C PRO A 149 21.74 -0.36 -1.65
N GLU A 150 22.64 -0.96 -2.44
CA GLU A 150 22.54 -1.00 -3.89
C GLU A 150 21.39 -1.89 -4.37
N ILE A 151 21.28 -3.10 -3.81
CA ILE A 151 20.22 -4.06 -4.14
C ILE A 151 18.86 -3.46 -3.76
N ARG A 152 18.78 -2.86 -2.58
CA ARG A 152 17.58 -2.19 -2.08
C ARG A 152 17.17 -1.02 -2.97
N ARG A 153 18.14 -0.22 -3.44
CA ARG A 153 17.90 0.90 -4.37
C ARG A 153 17.34 0.40 -5.70
N ILE A 154 17.96 -0.62 -6.28
CA ILE A 154 17.52 -1.22 -7.56
C ILE A 154 16.14 -1.86 -7.41
N ALA A 155 15.93 -2.66 -6.36
CA ALA A 155 14.67 -3.33 -6.11
C ALA A 155 13.50 -2.35 -5.91
N ARG A 156 13.75 -1.22 -5.22
CA ARG A 156 12.73 -0.17 -4.97
C ARG A 156 12.49 0.75 -6.16
N HIS A 157 13.40 0.82 -7.12
CA HIS A 157 13.27 1.70 -8.25
C HIS A 157 12.09 1.26 -9.13
N ARG A 158 11.16 2.19 -9.38
CA ARG A 158 10.00 2.00 -10.27
C ARG A 158 9.79 3.26 -11.09
N ASN A 159 9.60 3.09 -12.39
CA ASN A 159 9.22 4.18 -13.27
C ASN A 159 7.73 4.43 -13.12
N VAL A 160 7.35 5.55 -12.51
CA VAL A 160 5.96 5.99 -12.37
C VAL A 160 5.69 7.20 -13.27
N PRO A 161 4.45 7.44 -13.71
CA PRO A 161 4.08 8.62 -14.47
C PRO A 161 4.43 9.90 -13.71
N LYS A 162 4.78 10.96 -14.45
CA LYS A 162 5.14 12.26 -13.86
C LYS A 162 4.05 12.80 -12.92
N SER A 163 2.77 12.64 -13.29
CA SER A 163 1.63 13.04 -12.46
C SER A 163 1.68 12.41 -11.06
N ILE A 164 1.86 11.09 -10.98
CA ILE A 164 1.99 10.35 -9.72
C ILE A 164 3.27 10.78 -8.97
N LEU A 165 4.39 10.94 -9.68
CA LEU A 165 5.66 11.37 -9.05
C LEU A 165 5.53 12.75 -8.41
N HIS A 166 4.94 13.73 -9.11
CA HIS A 166 4.76 15.09 -8.62
C HIS A 166 3.78 15.12 -7.44
N ALA A 167 2.63 14.46 -7.56
CA ALA A 167 1.66 14.37 -6.47
C ALA A 167 2.24 13.67 -5.23
N SER A 168 3.03 12.61 -5.42
CA SER A 168 3.70 11.94 -4.31
C SER A 168 4.74 12.82 -3.61
N ARG A 169 5.47 13.66 -4.37
CA ARG A 169 6.41 14.64 -3.80
C ARG A 169 5.67 15.74 -3.03
N GLU A 170 4.56 16.21 -3.56
CA GLU A 170 3.69 17.18 -2.89
C GLU A 170 3.14 16.62 -1.59
N HIS A 171 2.58 15.40 -1.60
CA HIS A 171 2.11 14.72 -0.38
C HIS A 171 3.22 14.51 0.65
N ALA A 172 4.45 14.25 0.21
CA ALA A 172 5.60 14.15 1.11
C ALA A 172 5.96 15.52 1.72
N ALA A 173 5.95 16.59 0.93
CA ALA A 173 6.20 17.96 1.40
C ALA A 173 5.11 18.44 2.37
N ILE A 174 3.84 18.16 2.09
CA ILE A 174 2.71 18.47 2.98
C ILE A 174 2.88 17.75 4.32
N ARG A 175 3.16 16.44 4.30
CA ARG A 175 3.39 15.66 5.53
C ARG A 175 4.59 16.18 6.33
N ALA A 176 5.72 16.49 5.67
CA ALA A 176 6.88 17.06 6.34
C ALA A 176 6.58 18.43 6.96
N SER A 177 5.81 19.28 6.27
CA SER A 177 5.36 20.57 6.78
C SER A 177 4.44 20.42 7.99
N GLN A 178 3.50 19.46 7.95
CA GLN A 178 2.62 19.15 9.08
C GLN A 178 3.41 18.65 10.29
N SER A 179 4.32 17.70 10.10
CA SER A 179 5.19 17.20 11.19
C SER A 179 6.03 18.31 11.80
N ARG A 180 6.57 19.23 10.98
CA ARG A 180 7.32 20.39 11.46
C ARG A 180 6.45 21.37 12.26
N LYS A 181 5.22 21.63 11.82
CA LYS A 181 4.28 22.49 12.55
C LYS A 181 3.89 21.89 13.90
N GLU A 182 3.65 20.59 13.94
CA GLU A 182 3.32 19.86 15.18
C GLU A 182 4.51 19.87 16.15
N PHE A 183 5.72 19.63 15.65
CA PHE A 183 6.96 19.74 16.45
C PHE A 183 7.14 21.15 17.03
N ASN A 184 6.97 22.19 16.20
CA ASN A 184 7.09 23.58 16.67
C ASN A 184 6.02 23.92 17.71
N ARG A 185 4.79 23.40 17.57
CA ARG A 185 3.71 23.60 18.55
C ARG A 185 4.05 22.98 19.90
N ARG A 186 4.53 21.73 19.90
CA ARG A 186 4.97 21.05 21.14
C ARG A 186 6.09 21.82 21.84
N LYS A 187 7.07 22.30 21.07
CA LYS A 187 8.14 23.13 21.60
C LYS A 187 7.63 24.45 22.19
N ALA A 188 6.64 25.08 21.55
CA ALA A 188 6.03 26.32 22.05
C ALA A 188 5.20 26.10 23.32
N GLU A 189 4.57 24.93 23.47
CA GLU A 189 3.87 24.49 24.69
C GLU A 189 4.85 24.09 25.82
N GLY A 190 6.17 24.16 25.59
CA GLY A 190 7.20 23.84 26.58
C GLY A 190 7.41 22.33 26.80
N ILE A 191 6.78 21.49 25.98
CA ILE A 191 6.93 20.03 26.03
C ILE A 191 8.33 19.68 25.55
N LYS A 192 9.13 19.02 26.40
CA LYS A 192 10.46 18.53 26.01
C LYS A 192 10.30 17.32 25.11
N ASP A 193 11.26 17.10 24.22
CA ASP A 193 11.21 15.99 23.26
C ASP A 193 11.20 14.61 23.97
N GLU A 194 11.77 14.54 25.17
CA GLU A 194 11.78 13.35 26.05
C GLU A 194 10.40 13.00 26.62
N ASP A 195 9.52 14.00 26.77
CA ASP A 195 8.18 13.84 27.36
C ASP A 195 7.14 13.39 26.31
N VAL A 196 7.53 13.28 25.03
CA VAL A 196 6.62 12.93 23.92
C VAL A 196 6.50 11.42 23.79
N GLU A 197 5.31 10.90 24.07
CA GLU A 197 5.02 9.47 23.84
C GLU A 197 5.14 9.11 22.34
N PHE A 198 5.94 8.08 22.03
CA PHE A 198 6.08 7.60 20.66
C PHE A 198 4.80 6.90 20.20
N VAL A 199 3.98 7.62 19.42
CA VAL A 199 2.80 7.05 18.77
C VAL A 199 3.20 6.52 17.37
N PRO A 200 3.04 5.22 17.08
CA PRO A 200 3.27 4.68 15.75
C PRO A 200 2.42 5.38 14.69
N LEU A 201 2.95 5.52 13.46
CA LEU A 201 2.25 6.17 12.35
C LEU A 201 0.84 5.61 12.10
N VAL A 202 0.67 4.30 12.31
CA VAL A 202 -0.60 3.58 12.15
C VAL A 202 -1.68 4.08 13.13
N LYS A 203 -1.28 4.48 14.36
CA LYS A 203 -2.19 5.07 15.35
C LYS A 203 -2.45 6.55 15.05
N LYS A 204 -1.43 7.29 14.58
CA LYS A 204 -1.56 8.73 14.25
C LYS A 204 -2.54 9.02 13.11
N SER A 205 -2.69 8.13 12.13
CA SER A 205 -3.59 8.35 11.00
C SER A 205 -5.07 8.35 11.40
N MET A 206 -5.44 7.57 12.43
CA MET A 206 -6.82 7.42 12.90
C MET A 206 -7.14 8.33 14.09
N VAL A 207 -6.17 8.54 14.99
CA VAL A 207 -6.35 9.39 16.17
C VAL A 207 -6.19 10.86 15.78
N LYS A 208 -7.24 11.42 15.18
CA LYS A 208 -7.59 12.82 15.40
C LYS A 208 -8.71 12.85 16.43
N LYS A 209 -8.39 12.54 17.69
CA LYS A 209 -9.27 12.92 18.80
C LYS A 209 -9.45 14.43 18.69
N SER A 210 -10.70 14.88 18.58
CA SER A 210 -11.05 16.26 18.83
C SER A 210 -10.54 16.62 20.22
N ALA A 211 -9.42 17.34 20.28
CA ALA A 211 -8.97 17.97 21.51
C ALA A 211 -9.92 19.12 21.81
N ASN A 212 -11.07 18.79 22.40
CA ASN A 212 -11.89 19.69 23.19
C ASN A 212 -12.29 18.89 24.45
N PRO A 213 -11.53 18.97 25.54
CA PRO A 213 -12.14 18.81 26.84
C PRO A 213 -13.04 20.04 27.08
N LEU A 214 -14.28 19.77 27.47
CA LEU A 214 -15.16 20.75 28.12
C LEU A 214 -14.48 21.30 29.38
#